data_AF-A0A6A8QB61-F1
#
_entry.id   AF-A0A6A8QB61-F1
#
_cell.length_a   1.000
_cell.length_b   1.000
_cell.length_c   1.000
_cell.angle_alpha   90.00
_cell.angle_beta   90.00
_cell.angle_gamma   90.00
#
_symmetry.space_group_name_H-M   'P 1'
#
loop_
_entity.id
_entity.type
_entity.pdbx_description
1 polymer ?
#
loop_
_entity_poly.entity_id
_entity_poly.type
_entity_poly.pdbx_seq_one_letter_code
_entity_poly.pdbx_strand_id
1 'polypeptide(L)'
;MLARITPSVLRDGSPRANDDAARRRDAPVAVRHEVAMRLKSIISWSDNMTVGVTHLDDEHKTMIDQISCLYAYRKNHTRDEVIQRISELIDHTILHFDNEEKYMKKIGYPDSDEHYQVHRDFLEKLTLIEDTLMSGQRTELSDNDLNSIARWLFNHILAEDRDYAIRPAHREAEAPVPC
;
A
#
# COMPACT_ATOMS: atom_id res chain seq x y z
N MET A 1 14.12 82.77 -15.99
CA MET A 1 15.01 81.61 -16.17
C MET A 1 14.17 80.36 -16.12
N LEU A 2 14.25 79.55 -17.17
CA LEU A 2 13.40 78.40 -17.49
C LEU A 2 13.91 77.08 -16.88
N ALA A 3 12.99 76.11 -16.83
CA ALA A 3 13.15 74.66 -16.74
C ALA A 3 13.15 74.09 -15.30
N ARG A 4 12.43 73.02 -14.98
CA ARG A 4 12.03 71.85 -15.79
C ARG A 4 10.65 71.29 -15.36
N ILE A 5 9.95 70.79 -16.38
CA ILE A 5 8.76 69.94 -16.32
C ILE A 5 9.22 68.49 -16.17
N THR A 6 8.53 67.68 -15.36
CA THR A 6 8.44 66.23 -15.51
C THR A 6 6.98 65.79 -15.38
N PRO A 7 6.46 64.92 -16.25
CA PRO A 7 5.11 64.37 -16.12
C PRO A 7 5.10 62.89 -15.69
N SER A 8 3.88 62.38 -15.44
CA SER A 8 3.44 60.97 -15.49
C SER A 8 3.69 60.09 -14.24
N VAL A 9 2.81 59.16 -13.82
CA VAL A 9 1.43 58.73 -14.19
C VAL A 9 0.98 57.64 -13.18
N LEU A 10 -0.34 57.52 -12.94
CA LEU A 10 -1.17 56.35 -12.52
C LEU A 10 -0.83 55.58 -11.20
N ARG A 11 -1.70 55.59 -10.18
CA ARG A 11 -2.96 54.84 -9.94
C ARG A 11 -2.78 53.34 -9.62
N ASP A 12 -2.87 53.07 -8.31
CA ASP A 12 -3.54 52.00 -7.58
C ASP A 12 -3.53 50.54 -8.10
N GLY A 13 -3.06 49.62 -7.26
CA GLY A 13 -3.02 48.18 -7.56
C GLY A 13 -2.60 47.34 -6.35
N SER A 14 -3.59 46.97 -5.53
CA SER A 14 -3.51 45.96 -4.47
C SER A 14 -3.06 44.59 -5.03
N PRO A 15 -2.11 43.85 -4.41
CA PRO A 15 -1.79 42.50 -4.86
C PRO A 15 -2.87 41.53 -4.38
N ARG A 16 -3.64 41.01 -5.34
CA ARG A 16 -4.55 39.88 -5.16
C ARG A 16 -3.78 38.65 -4.69
N ALA A 17 -4.41 37.89 -3.82
CA ALA A 17 -3.99 36.56 -3.40
C ALA A 17 -3.63 35.69 -4.61
N ASN A 18 -2.50 35.00 -4.53
CA ASN A 18 -2.11 34.00 -5.52
C ASN A 18 -3.04 32.79 -5.40
N ASP A 19 -3.93 32.64 -6.38
CA ASP A 19 -4.70 31.43 -6.65
C ASP A 19 -3.78 30.34 -7.24
N ASP A 20 -2.95 29.71 -6.40
CA ASP A 20 -2.10 28.56 -6.79
C ASP A 20 -2.81 27.19 -6.63
N ALA A 21 -4.10 27.18 -6.32
CA ALA A 21 -4.86 25.94 -6.08
C ALA A 21 -5.35 25.23 -7.36
N ALA A 22 -5.24 25.83 -8.55
CA ALA A 22 -5.99 25.37 -9.73
C ALA A 22 -5.22 24.49 -10.75
N ARG A 23 -3.94 24.17 -10.54
CA ARG A 23 -3.13 23.38 -11.50
C ARG A 23 -2.93 21.89 -11.19
N ARG A 24 -3.62 21.35 -10.18
CA ARG A 24 -3.56 19.91 -9.83
C ARG A 24 -4.68 19.11 -10.49
N ARG A 25 -4.74 19.09 -11.83
CA ARG A 25 -5.65 18.19 -12.56
C ARG A 25 -4.84 17.29 -13.46
N ASP A 26 -4.81 16.03 -13.07
CA ASP A 26 -4.39 14.83 -13.79
C ASP A 26 -3.00 14.86 -14.46
N ALA A 27 -2.08 14.07 -13.92
CA ALA A 27 -0.88 13.70 -14.67
C ALA A 27 -1.24 13.09 -16.04
N PRO A 28 -0.39 13.29 -17.07
CA PRO A 28 -0.58 12.70 -18.38
C PRO A 28 -0.79 11.19 -18.29
N VAL A 29 -1.78 10.66 -19.01
CA VAL A 29 -2.15 9.24 -19.06
C VAL A 29 -0.94 8.32 -19.31
N ALA A 30 0.05 8.78 -20.07
CA ALA A 30 1.29 8.04 -20.35
C ALA A 30 2.15 7.76 -19.10
N VAL A 31 2.24 8.71 -18.17
CA VAL A 31 3.01 8.54 -16.91
C VAL A 31 2.31 7.55 -15.98
N ARG A 32 0.97 7.57 -15.95
CA ARG A 32 0.16 6.57 -15.22
C ARG A 32 0.40 5.16 -15.78
N HIS A 33 0.56 5.04 -17.10
CA HIS A 33 0.77 3.75 -17.78
C HIS A 33 2.15 3.15 -17.49
N GLU A 34 3.23 3.93 -17.54
CA GLU A 34 4.60 3.44 -17.26
C GLU A 34 4.76 2.99 -15.79
N VAL A 35 4.17 3.76 -14.89
CA VAL A 35 4.13 3.51 -13.44
C VAL A 35 3.30 2.25 -13.15
N ALA A 36 2.10 2.13 -13.71
CA ALA A 36 1.30 0.91 -13.60
C ALA A 36 2.04 -0.31 -14.17
N MET A 37 2.76 -0.19 -15.29
CA MET A 37 3.53 -1.29 -15.89
C MET A 37 4.72 -1.74 -15.04
N ARG A 38 5.41 -0.82 -14.34
CA ARG A 38 6.49 -1.19 -13.40
C ARG A 38 5.96 -1.95 -12.19
N LEU A 39 4.85 -1.54 -11.59
CA LEU A 39 4.27 -2.31 -10.49
C LEU A 39 3.64 -3.62 -10.94
N LYS A 40 2.99 -3.64 -12.11
CA LYS A 40 2.49 -4.87 -12.72
C LYS A 40 3.61 -5.88 -12.97
N SER A 41 4.84 -5.41 -13.18
CA SER A 41 6.03 -6.27 -13.24
C SER A 41 6.53 -6.75 -11.88
N ILE A 42 6.10 -6.13 -10.77
CA ILE A 42 6.49 -6.47 -9.40
C ILE A 42 5.43 -7.35 -8.73
N ILE A 43 4.15 -7.02 -8.86
CA ILE A 43 3.05 -7.79 -8.30
C ILE A 43 1.81 -7.69 -9.19
N SER A 44 1.25 -8.84 -9.51
CA SER A 44 -0.04 -9.01 -10.16
C SER A 44 -0.60 -10.33 -9.70
N TRP A 45 -1.88 -10.37 -9.36
CA TRP A 45 -2.50 -11.62 -8.95
C TRP A 45 -2.34 -12.68 -10.04
N SER A 46 -1.99 -13.89 -9.62
CA SER A 46 -1.97 -15.08 -10.45
C SER A 46 -2.39 -16.30 -9.63
N ASP A 47 -2.88 -17.34 -10.30
CA ASP A 47 -3.46 -18.52 -9.63
C ASP A 47 -2.46 -19.27 -8.73
N ASN A 48 -1.16 -19.08 -8.91
CA ASN A 48 -0.14 -19.61 -8.00
C ASN A 48 -0.11 -18.92 -6.63
N MET A 49 -0.80 -17.80 -6.46
CA MET A 49 -0.93 -17.04 -5.20
C MET A 49 -2.15 -17.48 -4.37
N THR A 50 -2.95 -18.44 -4.85
CA THR A 50 -4.09 -18.96 -4.09
C THR A 50 -3.62 -19.78 -2.89
N VAL A 51 -4.30 -19.58 -1.76
CA VAL A 51 -4.19 -20.42 -0.56
C VAL A 51 -5.36 -21.41 -0.44
N GLY A 52 -6.22 -21.47 -1.46
CA GLY A 52 -7.38 -22.37 -1.50
C GLY A 52 -8.55 -21.94 -0.60
N VAL A 53 -8.47 -20.76 0.01
CA VAL A 53 -9.53 -20.16 0.83
C VAL A 53 -10.01 -18.89 0.16
N THR A 54 -11.17 -18.96 -0.51
CA THR A 54 -11.69 -17.87 -1.36
C THR A 54 -11.68 -16.50 -0.67
N HIS A 55 -12.07 -16.44 0.60
CA HIS A 55 -12.10 -15.17 1.35
C HIS A 55 -10.70 -14.57 1.53
N LEU A 56 -9.68 -15.38 1.86
CA LEU A 56 -8.29 -14.91 1.99
C LEU A 56 -7.69 -14.52 0.63
N ASP A 57 -8.00 -15.28 -0.42
CA ASP A 57 -7.58 -14.95 -1.79
C ASP A 57 -8.15 -13.60 -2.26
N ASP A 58 -9.38 -13.28 -1.88
CA ASP A 58 -10.02 -12.01 -2.23
C ASP A 58 -9.45 -10.83 -1.42
N GLU A 59 -9.05 -11.06 -0.18
CA GLU A 59 -8.28 -10.09 0.62
C GLU A 59 -6.89 -9.83 0.00
N HIS A 60 -6.16 -10.86 -0.43
CA HIS A 60 -4.89 -10.70 -1.14
C HIS A 60 -5.03 -9.84 -2.40
N LYS A 61 -6.03 -10.12 -3.24
CA LYS A 61 -6.30 -9.34 -4.46
C LYS A 61 -6.58 -7.87 -4.11
N THR A 62 -7.38 -7.64 -3.07
CA THR A 62 -7.69 -6.28 -2.60
C THR A 62 -6.44 -5.52 -2.16
N MET A 63 -5.55 -6.15 -1.39
CA MET A 63 -4.28 -5.53 -0.99
C MET A 63 -3.36 -5.24 -2.19
N ILE A 64 -3.28 -6.16 -3.15
CA ILE A 64 -2.54 -5.95 -4.41
C ILE A 64 -3.07 -4.74 -5.17
N ASP A 65 -4.38 -4.58 -5.25
CA ASP A 65 -5.04 -3.44 -5.90
C ASP A 65 -4.78 -2.13 -5.14
N GLN A 66 -4.82 -2.14 -3.80
CA GLN A 66 -4.50 -0.98 -2.96
C GLN A 66 -3.05 -0.52 -3.16
N ILE A 67 -2.09 -1.44 -3.18
CA ILE A 67 -0.67 -1.15 -3.45
C ILE A 67 -0.49 -0.58 -4.87
N SER A 68 -1.21 -1.15 -5.84
CA SER A 68 -1.22 -0.67 -7.23
C SER A 68 -1.74 0.77 -7.33
N CYS A 69 -2.83 1.07 -6.62
CA CYS A 69 -3.40 2.42 -6.52
C CYS A 69 -2.42 3.40 -5.86
N LEU A 70 -1.81 3.04 -4.72
CA LEU A 70 -0.82 3.87 -4.03
C LEU A 70 0.32 4.30 -4.95
N TYR A 71 0.80 3.41 -5.80
CA TYR A 71 1.83 3.74 -6.77
C TYR A 71 1.35 4.76 -7.80
N ALA A 72 0.17 4.57 -8.40
CA ALA A 72 -0.38 5.55 -9.34
C ALA A 72 -0.64 6.93 -8.69
N TYR A 73 -0.99 6.94 -7.40
CA TYR A 73 -1.43 8.12 -6.68
C TYR A 73 -0.28 8.98 -6.16
N ARG A 74 0.83 8.37 -5.70
CA ARG A 74 1.89 9.03 -4.91
C ARG A 74 2.45 10.34 -5.47
N LYS A 75 2.52 10.50 -6.80
CA LYS A 75 3.15 11.66 -7.45
C LYS A 75 2.19 12.82 -7.72
N ASN A 76 0.88 12.56 -7.70
CA ASN A 76 -0.12 13.49 -8.25
C ASN A 76 -1.18 13.92 -7.23
N HIS A 77 -1.11 13.38 -6.02
CA HIS A 77 -2.06 13.64 -4.96
C HIS A 77 -1.37 14.37 -3.82
N THR A 78 -2.17 14.94 -2.94
CA THR A 78 -1.70 15.57 -1.71
C THR A 78 -1.14 14.52 -0.74
N ARG A 79 -0.28 14.96 0.17
CA ARG A 79 0.28 14.10 1.22
C ARG A 79 -0.84 13.47 2.06
N ASP A 80 -1.87 14.23 2.39
CA ASP A 80 -2.98 13.75 3.23
C ASP A 80 -3.79 12.66 2.52
N GLU A 81 -4.01 12.78 1.21
CA GLU A 81 -4.63 11.71 0.40
C GLU A 81 -3.74 10.45 0.35
N VAL A 82 -2.41 10.60 0.28
CA VAL A 82 -1.49 9.47 0.33
C VAL A 82 -1.51 8.79 1.70
N ILE A 83 -1.50 9.57 2.78
CA ILE A 83 -1.63 9.06 4.16
C ILE A 83 -2.91 8.25 4.28
N GLN A 84 -4.06 8.79 3.86
CA GLN A 84 -5.33 8.08 3.92
C GLN A 84 -5.28 6.72 3.20
N ARG A 85 -4.66 6.64 2.02
CA ARG A 85 -4.54 5.37 1.28
C ARG A 85 -3.62 4.36 1.98
N ILE A 86 -2.62 4.83 2.72
CA ILE A 86 -1.76 3.96 3.55
C ILE A 86 -2.54 3.48 4.77
N SER A 87 -3.29 4.35 5.45
CA SER A 87 -4.15 3.96 6.58
C SER A 87 -5.13 2.86 6.16
N GLU A 88 -5.78 3.02 5.00
CA GLU A 88 -6.69 2.00 4.43
C GLU A 88 -5.98 0.69 4.09
N LEU A 89 -4.72 0.74 3.63
CA LEU A 89 -3.91 -0.46 3.43
C LEU A 89 -3.60 -1.15 4.77
N ILE A 90 -3.18 -0.38 5.78
CA ILE A 90 -2.89 -0.89 7.14
C ILE A 90 -4.14 -1.56 7.73
N ASP A 91 -5.30 -0.91 7.68
CA ASP A 91 -6.55 -1.46 8.22
C ASP A 91 -6.91 -2.79 7.55
N HIS A 92 -6.77 -2.87 6.23
CA HIS A 92 -7.00 -4.11 5.49
C HIS A 92 -5.96 -5.19 5.82
N THR A 93 -4.68 -4.84 5.94
CA THR A 93 -3.62 -5.78 6.34
C THR A 93 -3.87 -6.33 7.74
N ILE A 94 -4.30 -5.50 8.71
CA ILE A 94 -4.66 -5.97 10.06
C ILE A 94 -5.82 -6.96 10.01
N LEU A 95 -6.89 -6.63 9.27
CA LEU A 95 -8.05 -7.50 9.13
C LEU A 95 -7.67 -8.84 8.49
N HIS A 96 -6.87 -8.79 7.42
CA HIS A 96 -6.41 -9.96 6.70
C HIS A 96 -5.57 -10.89 7.59
N PHE A 97 -4.56 -10.35 8.28
CA PHE A 97 -3.73 -11.12 9.20
C PHE A 97 -4.54 -11.74 10.34
N ASP A 98 -5.51 -11.04 10.91
CA ASP A 98 -6.40 -11.60 11.93
C ASP A 98 -7.26 -12.77 11.38
N ASN A 99 -7.74 -12.67 10.14
CA ASN A 99 -8.49 -13.75 9.50
C ASN A 99 -7.62 -14.97 9.19
N GLU A 100 -6.41 -14.73 8.71
CA GLU A 100 -5.41 -15.74 8.40
C GLU A 100 -4.90 -16.47 9.65
N GLU A 101 -4.57 -15.74 10.71
CA GLU A 101 -4.16 -16.31 11.99
C GLU A 101 -5.26 -17.17 12.62
N LYS A 102 -6.51 -16.72 12.55
CA LYS A 102 -7.67 -17.52 12.94
C LYS A 102 -7.79 -18.78 12.10
N TYR A 103 -7.53 -18.69 10.80
CA TYR A 103 -7.56 -19.83 9.90
C TYR A 103 -6.43 -20.83 10.21
N MET A 104 -5.18 -20.37 10.34
CA MET A 104 -4.02 -21.17 10.73
C MET A 104 -4.27 -21.91 12.05
N LYS A 105 -4.77 -21.21 13.06
CA LYS A 105 -5.13 -21.80 14.35
C LYS A 105 -6.22 -22.87 14.22
N LYS A 106 -7.23 -22.62 13.37
CA LYS A 106 -8.33 -23.57 13.12
C LYS A 106 -7.85 -24.86 12.46
N ILE A 107 -6.86 -24.79 11.57
CA ILE A 107 -6.29 -25.96 10.89
C ILE A 107 -5.10 -26.59 11.64
N GLY A 108 -4.72 -26.03 12.80
CA GLY A 108 -3.60 -26.51 13.62
C GLY A 108 -2.24 -26.35 12.94
N TYR A 109 -2.06 -25.31 12.13
CA TYR A 109 -0.79 -25.06 11.44
C TYR A 109 0.34 -24.92 12.48
N PRO A 110 1.41 -25.74 12.41
CA PRO A 110 2.41 -25.83 13.47
C PRO A 110 3.30 -24.59 13.59
N ASP A 111 3.50 -23.86 12.48
CA ASP A 111 4.44 -22.75 12.39
C ASP A 111 3.69 -21.38 12.51
N SER A 112 2.52 -21.37 13.16
CA SER A 112 1.65 -20.19 13.25
C SER A 112 2.23 -19.04 14.09
N ASP A 113 3.05 -19.37 15.09
CA ASP A 113 3.67 -18.37 15.96
C ASP A 113 4.76 -17.60 15.22
N GLU A 114 5.56 -18.29 14.39
CA GLU A 114 6.54 -17.68 13.50
C GLU A 114 5.87 -16.81 12.44
N HIS A 115 4.79 -17.30 11.83
CA HIS A 115 4.01 -16.55 10.84
C HIS A 115 3.43 -15.26 11.43
N TYR A 116 2.92 -15.31 12.68
CA TYR A 116 2.48 -14.12 13.41
C TYR A 116 3.58 -13.07 13.60
N GLN A 117 4.84 -13.48 13.85
CA GLN A 117 5.95 -12.51 13.95
C GLN A 117 6.24 -11.85 12.61
N VAL A 118 6.13 -12.59 11.50
CA VAL A 118 6.30 -12.04 10.15
C VAL A 118 5.23 -10.97 9.85
N HIS A 119 3.98 -11.20 10.27
CA HIS A 119 2.90 -10.21 10.19
C HIS A 119 3.19 -8.95 11.00
N ARG A 120 3.64 -9.13 12.25
CA ARG A 120 3.99 -8.05 13.17
C ARG A 120 5.07 -7.14 12.60
N ASP A 121 6.16 -7.69 12.09
CA ASP A 121 7.26 -6.94 11.51
C ASP A 121 6.81 -6.12 10.29
N PHE A 122 5.89 -6.66 9.48
CA PHE A 122 5.36 -5.95 8.33
C PHE A 122 4.43 -4.81 8.71
N LEU A 123 3.54 -5.03 9.68
CA LEU A 123 2.68 -3.96 10.20
C LEU A 123 3.51 -2.82 10.80
N GLU A 124 4.53 -3.13 11.61
CA GLU A 124 5.42 -2.12 12.19
C GLU A 124 6.09 -1.26 11.11
N LYS A 125 6.49 -1.87 9.99
CA LYS A 125 7.04 -1.16 8.85
C LYS A 125 6.02 -0.26 8.16
N LEU A 126 4.78 -0.71 7.95
CA LEU A 126 3.73 0.11 7.35
C LEU A 126 3.39 1.31 8.25
N THR A 127 3.21 1.07 9.55
CA THR A 127 2.94 2.12 10.54
C THR A 127 4.08 3.13 10.60
N LEU A 128 5.33 2.70 10.56
CA LEU A 128 6.47 3.62 10.50
C LEU A 128 6.42 4.52 9.27
N ILE A 129 6.04 3.98 8.11
CA ILE A 129 5.88 4.78 6.89
C ILE A 129 4.78 5.83 7.07
N GLU A 130 3.63 5.45 7.61
CA GLU A 130 2.52 6.36 7.90
C GLU A 130 2.94 7.46 8.89
N ASP A 131 3.52 7.09 10.04
CA ASP A 131 3.97 8.01 11.09
C ASP A 131 4.98 9.03 10.55
N THR A 132 5.91 8.59 9.71
CA THR A 132 6.90 9.49 9.10
C THR A 132 6.26 10.48 8.12
N LEU A 133 5.18 10.09 7.42
CA LEU A 133 4.41 10.99 6.57
C LEU A 133 3.59 11.99 7.39
N MET A 134 2.90 11.51 8.43
CA MET A 134 2.07 12.33 9.31
C MET A 134 2.89 13.38 10.06
N SER A 135 4.05 12.99 10.58
CA SER A 135 4.99 13.91 11.25
C SER A 135 5.70 14.88 10.31
N GLY A 136 5.66 14.62 9.00
CA GLY A 136 6.37 15.39 7.99
C GLY A 136 7.88 15.12 7.94
N GLN A 137 8.40 14.16 8.70
CA GLN A 137 9.77 13.66 8.53
C GLN A 137 10.00 13.13 7.10
N ARG A 138 8.95 12.57 6.51
CA ARG A 138 8.86 12.13 5.13
C ARG A 138 7.83 12.98 4.39
N THR A 139 8.20 13.51 3.23
CA THR A 139 7.33 14.35 2.41
C THR A 139 6.48 13.56 1.43
N GLU A 140 6.97 12.39 1.00
CA GLU A 140 6.34 11.54 -0.01
C GLU A 140 6.71 10.07 0.16
N LEU A 141 5.93 9.17 -0.45
CA LEU A 141 6.31 7.78 -0.63
C LEU A 141 7.32 7.65 -1.76
N SER A 142 8.48 7.05 -1.46
CA SER A 142 9.48 6.76 -2.47
C SER A 142 9.13 5.50 -3.25
N ASP A 143 9.72 5.37 -4.44
CA ASP A 143 9.65 4.13 -5.21
C ASP A 143 10.20 2.94 -4.41
N ASN A 144 11.17 3.16 -3.52
CA ASN A 144 11.74 2.11 -2.70
C ASN A 144 10.74 1.58 -1.66
N ASP A 145 9.96 2.45 -1.02
CA ASP A 145 8.96 2.01 -0.03
C ASP A 145 7.91 1.13 -0.69
N LEU A 146 7.36 1.59 -1.81
CA LEU A 146 6.31 0.86 -2.53
C LEU A 146 6.82 -0.43 -3.13
N ASN A 147 8.03 -0.44 -3.69
CA ASN A 147 8.65 -1.68 -4.16
C ASN A 147 8.91 -2.64 -2.99
N SER A 148 9.21 -2.13 -1.80
CA SER A 148 9.46 -2.94 -0.63
C SER A 148 8.17 -3.54 -0.05
N ILE A 149 7.08 -2.78 -0.04
CA ILE A 149 5.74 -3.25 0.33
C ILE A 149 5.27 -4.32 -0.66
N ALA A 150 5.32 -4.02 -1.96
CA ALA A 150 4.86 -4.94 -3.01
C ALA A 150 5.67 -6.25 -3.03
N ARG A 151 7.00 -6.18 -2.90
CA ARG A 151 7.84 -7.39 -2.83
C ARG A 151 7.59 -8.21 -1.58
N TRP A 152 7.37 -7.56 -0.44
CA TRP A 152 7.05 -8.27 0.79
C TRP A 152 5.76 -9.05 0.62
N LEU A 153 4.68 -8.41 0.17
CA LEU A 153 3.39 -9.09 -0.01
C LEU A 153 3.49 -10.24 -1.02
N PHE A 154 4.16 -10.01 -2.16
CA PHE A 154 4.35 -11.06 -3.17
C PHE A 154 5.10 -12.28 -2.62
N ASN A 155 6.21 -12.05 -1.91
CA ASN A 155 7.02 -13.13 -1.36
C ASN A 155 6.30 -13.83 -0.21
N HIS A 156 5.61 -13.08 0.66
CA HIS A 156 4.85 -13.62 1.77
C HIS A 156 3.77 -14.58 1.29
N ILE A 157 2.94 -14.16 0.32
CA ILE A 157 1.91 -15.01 -0.25
C ILE A 157 2.50 -16.29 -0.84
N LEU A 158 3.60 -16.19 -1.59
CA LEU A 158 4.16 -17.35 -2.29
C LEU A 158 4.97 -18.30 -1.41
N ALA A 159 5.58 -17.81 -0.33
CA ALA A 159 6.52 -18.56 0.50
C ALA A 159 5.98 -18.93 1.88
N GLU A 160 5.14 -18.08 2.49
CA GLU A 160 4.59 -18.29 3.83
C GLU A 160 3.12 -18.74 3.71
N ASP A 161 2.28 -17.98 3.01
CA ASP A 161 0.82 -18.22 3.06
C ASP A 161 0.42 -19.53 2.37
N ARG A 162 1.16 -19.89 1.33
CA ARG A 162 0.99 -21.19 0.67
C ARG A 162 1.41 -22.37 1.53
N ASP A 163 2.29 -22.18 2.50
CA ASP A 163 2.77 -23.28 3.34
C ASP A 163 1.66 -23.81 4.24
N TYR A 164 0.85 -22.95 4.85
CA TYR A 164 -0.31 -23.42 5.64
C TYR A 164 -1.42 -24.00 4.76
N ALA A 165 -1.50 -23.63 3.49
CA ALA A 165 -2.46 -24.21 2.54
C ALA A 165 -2.11 -25.67 2.19
N ILE A 166 -0.81 -25.99 2.10
CA ILE A 166 -0.31 -27.31 1.70
C ILE A 166 -0.03 -28.21 2.92
N ARG A 167 0.32 -27.62 4.06
CA ARG A 167 0.68 -28.33 5.31
C ARG A 167 -0.31 -28.02 6.44
N PRO A 168 -1.61 -28.35 6.32
CA PRO A 168 -2.45 -28.42 7.51
C PRO A 168 -1.84 -29.45 8.47
N ALA A 169 -2.10 -29.33 9.79
CA ALA A 169 -1.61 -30.25 10.80
C ALA A 169 -1.69 -31.69 10.28
N HIS A 170 -0.65 -32.51 10.53
CA HIS A 170 -0.73 -33.95 10.28
C HIS A 170 -2.09 -34.42 10.79
N ARG A 171 -3.00 -34.80 9.87
CA ARG A 171 -4.17 -35.58 10.28
C ARG A 171 -3.57 -36.73 11.08
N GLU A 172 -3.85 -36.79 12.37
CA GLU A 172 -3.65 -38.03 13.10
C GLU A 172 -4.24 -39.11 12.20
N ALA A 173 -3.39 -40.06 11.81
CA ALA A 173 -3.82 -41.22 11.06
C ALA A 173 -5.08 -41.73 11.75
N GLU A 174 -6.17 -41.87 10.99
CA GLU A 174 -7.42 -42.45 11.47
C GLU A 174 -7.07 -43.65 12.36
N ALA A 175 -7.37 -43.53 13.65
CA ALA A 175 -7.10 -44.59 14.60
C ALA A 175 -7.74 -45.87 14.03
N PRO A 176 -7.02 -47.01 14.02
CA PRO A 176 -7.52 -48.22 13.38
C PRO A 176 -8.87 -48.58 14.02
N VAL A 177 -9.89 -48.71 13.16
CA VAL A 177 -11.22 -49.15 13.55
C VAL A 177 -11.05 -50.49 14.29
N PRO A 178 -11.45 -50.61 15.56
CA PRO A 178 -11.40 -51.88 16.26
C PRO A 178 -12.32 -52.88 15.56
N CYS A 179 -11.82 -54.11 15.44
CA CYS A 179 -12.42 -55.24 14.71
C CYS A 179 -13.91 -55.47 14.98
#